data_AF-A0A951G4L8-F1
#
_entry.id   AF-A0A951G4L8-F1
#
_cell.length_a   1.000
_cell.length_b   1.000
_cell.length_c   1.000
_cell.angle_alpha   90.00
_cell.angle_beta   90.00
_cell.angle_gamma   90.00
#
_symmetry.space_group_name_H-M   'P 1'
#
loop_
_entity.id
_entity.type
_entity.pdbx_description
1 polymer ?
#
loop_
_entity_poly.entity_id
_entity_poly.type
_entity_poly.pdbx_seq_one_letter_code
_entity_poly.pdbx_strand_id
1 'polypeptide(L)'
;MWLQVVEHRLDDGDRVELEPASRVIYDVDRGEAHRHRGPYNLGGPAHALSFEFVPARTSDALLSAQVERPPGEEALIRCDRVDFPPGGVAYLHTHQGPGIRVLLHGSIRIDTAGKQASYGPLEAWFEPGPEPVFAAASETEPTAFVRCMVLPGRLRGKSSIRYVRDEDASKPKPQSYTVFVDEPLEDP
;
A
#
# COMPACT_ATOMS: atom_id res chain seq x y z
N MET A 1 8.08 15.22 -0.84
CA MET A 1 7.45 14.70 0.39
C MET A 1 7.87 13.24 0.56
N TRP A 2 7.72 12.69 1.75
CA TRP A 2 7.95 11.27 2.01
C TRP A 2 6.62 10.56 2.13
N LEU A 3 6.50 9.41 1.49
CA LEU A 3 5.53 8.39 1.87
C LEU A 3 6.28 7.39 2.75
N GLN A 4 5.77 7.12 3.93
CA GLN A 4 6.34 6.14 4.85
C GLN A 4 5.28 5.22 5.42
N VAL A 5 5.71 4.09 5.97
CA VAL A 5 4.86 3.24 6.80
C VAL A 5 5.55 2.93 8.12
N VAL A 6 4.83 3.15 9.22
CA VAL A 6 5.27 2.83 10.59
C VAL A 6 4.36 1.72 11.12
N GLU A 7 4.96 0.69 11.71
CA GLU A 7 4.21 -0.37 12.40
C GLU A 7 4.07 -0.03 13.88
N HIS A 8 2.83 -0.11 14.38
CA HIS A 8 2.52 0.03 15.79
C HIS A 8 2.02 -1.30 16.33
N ARG A 9 2.63 -1.76 17.42
CA ARG A 9 2.17 -2.89 18.23
C ARG A 9 2.01 -2.40 19.65
N LEU A 10 0.77 -2.35 20.11
CA LEU A 10 0.41 -1.79 21.40
C LEU A 10 -0.29 -2.88 22.23
N ASP A 11 0.16 -3.08 23.46
CA ASP A 11 -0.51 -3.95 24.43
C ASP A 11 -1.70 -3.23 25.08
N ASP A 12 -2.48 -3.95 25.90
CA ASP A 12 -3.61 -3.35 26.61
C ASP A 12 -3.15 -2.20 27.54
N GLY A 13 -3.78 -1.04 27.40
CA GLY A 13 -3.42 0.18 28.14
C GLY A 13 -2.35 1.06 27.49
N ASP A 14 -1.61 0.56 26.49
CA ASP A 14 -0.64 1.36 25.74
C ASP A 14 -1.34 2.42 24.89
N ARG A 15 -0.66 3.55 24.69
CA ARG A 15 -1.12 4.64 23.81
C ARG A 15 0.04 5.29 23.10
N VAL A 16 -0.19 5.61 21.83
CA VAL A 16 0.70 6.46 21.04
C VAL A 16 -0.10 7.63 20.53
N GLU A 17 0.37 8.84 20.84
CA GLU A 17 -0.11 10.05 20.20
C GLU A 17 0.65 10.26 18.89
N LEU A 18 -0.11 10.28 17.80
CA LEU A 18 0.42 10.52 16.48
C LEU A 18 0.19 11.98 16.11
N GLU A 19 1.27 12.67 15.75
CA GLU A 19 1.25 14.07 15.32
C GLU A 19 0.31 14.29 14.11
N PRO A 20 -0.14 15.52 13.83
CA PRO A 20 -0.89 15.81 12.62
C PRO A 20 -0.12 15.37 11.36
N ALA A 21 -0.77 14.55 10.55
CA ALA A 21 -0.25 14.15 9.26
C ALA A 21 -1.38 13.69 8.34
N SER A 22 -1.15 13.85 7.05
CA SER A 22 -1.90 13.13 6.04
C SER A 22 -1.57 11.62 6.15
N ARG A 23 -2.35 10.86 6.93
CA ARG A 23 -2.15 9.43 7.16
C ARG A 23 -3.34 8.52 6.81
N VAL A 24 -3.07 7.25 6.56
CA VAL A 24 -4.06 6.17 6.57
C VAL A 24 -3.56 5.12 7.55
N ILE A 25 -4.41 4.74 8.50
CA ILE A 25 -4.10 3.69 9.46
C ILE A 25 -4.84 2.43 9.03
N TYR A 26 -4.08 1.36 8.78
CA TYR A 26 -4.60 0.03 8.54
C TYR A 26 -4.50 -0.79 9.82
N ASP A 27 -5.63 -1.22 10.38
CA ASP A 27 -5.70 -2.17 11.49
C ASP A 27 -5.50 -3.59 10.93
N VAL A 28 -4.38 -4.20 11.30
CA VAL A 28 -3.95 -5.51 10.79
C VAL A 28 -4.88 -6.62 11.27
N ASP A 29 -5.33 -6.54 12.53
CA ASP A 29 -6.17 -7.56 13.16
C ASP A 29 -7.60 -7.53 12.63
N ARG A 30 -8.14 -6.33 12.39
CA ARG A 30 -9.50 -6.13 11.85
C ARG A 30 -9.57 -6.18 10.34
N GLY A 31 -8.45 -5.92 9.67
CA GLY A 31 -8.39 -5.82 8.22
C GLY A 31 -9.10 -4.59 7.65
N GLU A 32 -9.13 -3.49 8.40
CA GLU A 32 -9.82 -2.23 8.07
C GLU A 32 -8.82 -1.08 7.92
N ALA A 33 -9.13 -0.07 7.12
CA ALA A 33 -8.30 1.13 7.02
C ALA A 33 -9.13 2.41 7.12
N HIS A 34 -8.58 3.41 7.82
CA HIS A 34 -9.23 4.70 8.01
C HIS A 34 -8.28 5.86 7.74
N ARG A 35 -8.85 6.91 7.14
CA ARG A 35 -8.17 8.16 6.87
C ARG A 35 -8.12 9.02 8.14
N HIS A 36 -6.94 9.53 8.47
CA HIS A 36 -6.78 10.56 9.52
C HIS A 36 -5.92 11.71 8.99
N ARG A 37 -6.20 12.92 9.48
CA ARG A 37 -5.55 14.18 9.02
C ARG A 37 -4.97 14.98 10.18
N GLY A 38 -5.68 15.01 11.30
CA GLY A 38 -5.24 15.66 12.54
C GLY A 38 -4.47 14.71 13.46
N PRO A 39 -4.24 15.14 14.71
CA PRO A 39 -3.65 14.27 15.71
C PRO A 39 -4.55 13.07 15.95
N TYR A 40 -3.94 11.92 16.21
CA TYR A 40 -4.67 10.67 16.43
C TYR A 40 -4.05 9.90 17.59
N ASN A 41 -4.90 9.49 18.54
CA ASN A 41 -4.48 8.66 19.65
C ASN A 41 -4.79 7.20 19.32
N LEU A 42 -3.76 6.42 19.00
CA LEU A 42 -3.88 4.98 18.83
C LEU A 42 -3.73 4.33 20.21
N GLY A 43 -4.78 3.65 20.67
CA GLY A 43 -4.77 2.91 21.94
C GLY A 43 -4.72 1.41 21.70
N GLY A 44 -4.03 0.69 22.57
CA GLY A 44 -3.98 -0.78 22.53
C GLY A 44 -5.19 -1.46 23.20
N PRO A 45 -5.34 -2.78 23.01
CA PRO A 45 -4.49 -3.62 22.17
C PRO A 45 -4.70 -3.32 20.67
N ALA A 46 -3.60 -3.15 19.93
CA ALA A 46 -3.64 -2.80 18.51
C ALA A 46 -2.39 -3.26 17.75
N HIS A 47 -2.60 -3.84 16.56
CA HIS A 47 -1.56 -4.00 15.54
C HIS A 47 -1.94 -3.19 14.31
N ALA A 48 -1.19 -2.12 14.02
CA ALA A 48 -1.55 -1.17 12.98
C ALA A 48 -0.37 -0.78 12.09
N LEU A 49 -0.66 -0.51 10.81
CA LEU A 49 0.26 0.08 9.85
C LEU A 49 -0.18 1.52 9.56
N SER A 50 0.60 2.50 9.99
CA SER A 50 0.37 3.93 9.72
C SER A 50 1.11 4.32 8.45
N PHE A 51 0.38 4.45 7.34
CA PHE A 51 0.90 5.01 6.09
C PHE A 51 0.79 6.52 6.11
N GLU A 52 1.91 7.23 5.97
CA GLU A 52 1.98 8.66 6.24
C GLU A 52 2.64 9.42 5.08
N PHE A 53 2.01 10.52 4.68
CA PHE A 53 2.57 11.48 3.73
C PHE A 53 3.06 12.72 4.48
N VAL A 54 4.38 12.81 4.68
CA VAL A 54 5.02 13.72 5.65
C VAL A 54 6.20 14.49 5.05
N PRO A 55 6.54 15.68 5.57
CA PRO A 55 7.66 16.48 5.07
C PRO A 55 9.03 15.91 5.44
N ALA A 56 9.11 15.17 6.55
CA ALA A 56 10.31 14.49 7.02
C ALA A 56 9.97 13.05 7.39
N ARG A 57 10.81 12.11 6.96
CA ARG A 57 10.69 10.71 7.40
C ARG A 57 11.11 10.54 8.84
N THR A 58 10.61 9.49 9.48
CA THR A 58 11.06 9.04 10.79
C THR A 58 12.06 7.89 10.66
N SER A 59 12.88 7.65 11.69
CA SER A 59 13.88 6.57 11.69
C SER A 59 13.31 5.20 12.01
N ASP A 60 12.12 5.15 12.60
CA ASP A 60 11.37 3.95 12.99
C ASP A 60 10.41 3.45 11.90
N ALA A 61 10.31 4.16 10.77
CA ALA A 61 9.53 3.69 9.63
C ALA A 61 10.07 2.35 9.11
N LEU A 62 9.18 1.37 8.92
CA LEU A 62 9.51 0.10 8.25
C LEU A 62 10.06 0.36 6.85
N LEU A 63 9.46 1.34 6.16
CA LEU A 63 9.92 1.81 4.86
C LEU A 63 9.55 3.29 4.69
N SER A 64 10.44 4.04 4.06
CA SER A 64 10.14 5.40 3.58
C SER A 64 10.69 5.57 2.17
N ALA A 65 9.93 6.27 1.34
CA ALA A 65 10.31 6.60 -0.03
C ALA A 65 9.93 8.05 -0.35
N GLN A 66 10.78 8.73 -1.11
CA GLN A 66 10.41 10.03 -1.65
C GLN A 66 9.37 9.84 -2.75
N VAL A 67 8.32 10.66 -2.68
CA VAL A 67 7.25 10.66 -3.67
C VAL A 67 6.95 12.10 -4.07
N GLU A 68 6.62 12.24 -5.35
CA GLU A 68 6.16 13.48 -5.95
C GLU A 68 4.65 13.43 -6.15
N ARG A 69 3.98 14.57 -5.98
CA ARG A 69 2.58 14.70 -6.36
C ARG A 69 2.49 14.71 -7.90
N PRO A 70 1.43 14.15 -8.48
CA PRO A 70 1.18 14.26 -9.91
C PRO A 70 1.19 15.73 -10.36
N PRO A 71 1.94 16.09 -11.41
CA PRO A 71 2.04 17.47 -11.85
C PRO A 71 0.75 17.94 -12.53
N GLY A 72 0.29 19.15 -12.19
CA GLY A 72 -0.82 19.82 -12.88
C GLY A 72 -2.21 19.27 -12.60
N GLU A 73 -2.38 18.43 -11.57
CA GLU A 73 -3.67 17.91 -11.13
C GLU A 73 -3.70 17.65 -9.61
N GLU A 74 -4.89 17.41 -9.07
CA GLU A 74 -5.05 16.99 -7.68
C GLU A 74 -4.39 15.63 -7.43
N ALA A 75 -3.82 15.43 -6.25
CA ALA A 75 -3.31 14.14 -5.81
C ALA A 75 -4.38 13.40 -5.00
N LEU A 76 -4.36 12.06 -5.05
CA LEU A 76 -5.15 11.18 -4.21
C LEU A 76 -4.25 10.35 -3.32
N ILE A 77 -4.73 10.05 -2.13
CA ILE A 77 -4.23 8.95 -1.32
C ILE A 77 -5.21 7.79 -1.44
N ARG A 78 -4.71 6.63 -1.86
CA ARG A 78 -5.49 5.41 -1.94
C ARG A 78 -4.88 4.32 -1.08
N CYS A 79 -5.70 3.72 -0.23
CA CYS A 79 -5.34 2.52 0.51
C CYS A 79 -6.28 1.39 0.13
N ASP A 80 -5.71 0.29 -0.37
CA ASP A 80 -6.45 -0.92 -0.72
C ASP A 80 -5.67 -2.18 -0.32
N ARG A 81 -6.40 -3.24 -0.01
CA ARG A 81 -5.88 -4.59 0.20
C ARG A 81 -6.07 -5.40 -1.09
N VAL A 82 -5.07 -6.20 -1.40
CA VAL A 82 -5.09 -7.15 -2.51
C VAL A 82 -4.93 -8.56 -1.95
N ASP A 83 -5.87 -9.43 -2.27
CA ASP A 83 -5.88 -10.82 -1.83
C ASP A 83 -5.66 -11.74 -3.03
N PHE A 84 -4.84 -12.77 -2.85
CA PHE A 84 -4.55 -13.80 -3.82
C PHE A 84 -4.92 -15.17 -3.24
N PRO A 85 -5.62 -16.04 -4.00
CA PRO A 85 -5.68 -17.45 -3.67
C PRO A 85 -4.28 -18.09 -3.84
N PRO A 86 -4.06 -19.31 -3.30
CA PRO A 86 -2.85 -20.07 -3.59
C PRO A 86 -2.58 -20.18 -5.09
N GLY A 87 -1.35 -19.90 -5.50
CA GLY A 87 -0.90 -19.84 -6.90
C GLY A 87 -1.37 -18.62 -7.69
N GLY A 88 -2.02 -17.65 -7.02
CA GLY A 88 -2.50 -16.43 -7.65
C GLY A 88 -1.36 -15.58 -8.21
N VAL A 89 -1.60 -14.91 -9.34
CA VAL A 89 -0.63 -14.01 -9.97
C VAL A 89 -1.29 -12.68 -10.35
N ALA A 90 -0.51 -11.61 -10.29
CA ALA A 90 -0.82 -10.36 -11.00
C ALA A 90 0.08 -10.29 -12.23
N TYR A 91 -0.52 -10.41 -13.41
CA TYR A 91 0.19 -10.33 -14.69
C TYR A 91 0.91 -9.00 -14.88
N LEU A 92 1.82 -8.95 -15.84
CA LEU A 92 2.72 -7.81 -16.05
C LEU A 92 1.93 -6.51 -16.26
N HIS A 93 2.06 -5.57 -15.32
CA HIS A 93 1.34 -4.30 -15.33
C HIS A 93 2.22 -3.16 -14.83
N THR A 94 1.79 -1.92 -15.08
CA THR A 94 2.38 -0.72 -14.50
C THR A 94 1.35 -0.06 -13.58
N HIS A 95 1.82 0.74 -12.62
CA HIS A 95 0.97 1.60 -11.82
C HIS A 95 1.05 3.05 -12.31
N GLN A 96 -0.05 3.77 -12.12
CA GLN A 96 -0.16 5.17 -12.52
C GLN A 96 0.26 6.15 -11.40
N GLY A 97 0.93 5.65 -10.36
CA GLY A 97 1.53 6.45 -9.31
C GLY A 97 2.31 5.57 -8.31
N PRO A 98 3.20 6.18 -7.51
CA PRO A 98 4.03 5.47 -6.55
C PRO A 98 3.23 4.97 -5.34
N GLY A 99 3.77 3.98 -4.63
CA GLY A 99 3.27 3.65 -3.31
C GLY A 99 4.08 2.59 -2.57
N ILE A 100 3.75 2.43 -1.29
CA ILE A 100 4.29 1.39 -0.42
C ILE A 100 3.28 0.24 -0.31
N ARG A 101 3.79 -0.98 -0.23
CA ARG A 101 3.03 -2.20 0.03
C ARG A 101 3.62 -2.87 1.26
N VAL A 102 2.79 -3.55 2.03
CA VAL A 102 3.19 -4.36 3.18
C VAL A 102 2.45 -5.68 3.10
N LEU A 103 3.19 -6.80 3.09
CA LEU A 103 2.57 -8.11 3.10
C LEU A 103 1.89 -8.35 4.45
N LEU A 104 0.68 -8.90 4.46
CA LEU A 104 -0.07 -9.20 5.68
C LEU A 104 0.15 -10.66 6.11
N HIS A 105 0.05 -11.59 5.15
CA HIS A 105 0.28 -13.02 5.36
C HIS A 105 0.65 -13.71 4.05
N GLY A 106 1.13 -14.95 4.15
CA GLY A 106 1.63 -15.74 3.03
C GLY A 106 3.02 -15.30 2.56
N SER A 107 3.28 -15.46 1.27
CA SER A 107 4.49 -14.98 0.61
C SER A 107 4.17 -14.41 -0.77
N ILE A 108 5.01 -13.49 -1.25
CA ILE A 108 4.89 -12.94 -2.60
C ILE A 108 6.27 -12.76 -3.24
N ARG A 109 6.36 -13.10 -4.52
CA ARG A 109 7.51 -12.79 -5.37
C ARG A 109 7.17 -11.66 -6.32
N ILE A 110 8.04 -10.67 -6.39
CA ILE A 110 7.91 -9.50 -7.25
C ILE A 110 9.04 -9.50 -8.27
N ASP A 111 8.67 -9.49 -9.55
CA ASP A 111 9.60 -9.42 -10.67
C ASP A 111 9.43 -8.03 -11.34
N THR A 112 10.47 -7.19 -11.28
CA THR A 112 10.47 -5.84 -11.85
C THR A 112 11.87 -5.41 -12.27
N ALA A 113 11.99 -4.66 -13.37
CA ALA A 113 13.27 -4.13 -13.88
C ALA A 113 14.41 -5.18 -13.98
N GLY A 114 14.09 -6.42 -14.33
CA GLY A 114 15.05 -7.53 -14.43
C GLY A 114 15.56 -8.06 -13.07
N LYS A 115 14.97 -7.62 -11.97
CA LYS A 115 15.25 -8.08 -10.61
C LYS A 115 14.06 -8.86 -10.07
N GLN A 116 14.36 -9.77 -9.17
CA GLN A 116 13.39 -10.57 -8.43
C GLN A 116 13.62 -10.35 -6.94
N ALA A 117 12.54 -10.09 -6.21
CA ALA A 117 12.53 -10.03 -4.75
C ALA A 117 11.39 -10.89 -4.22
N SER A 118 11.51 -11.39 -2.99
CA SER A 118 10.45 -12.10 -2.29
C SER A 118 10.23 -11.45 -0.94
N TYR A 119 8.96 -11.39 -0.54
CA TYR A 119 8.54 -10.76 0.71
C TYR A 119 7.70 -11.75 1.50
N GLY A 120 7.93 -11.76 2.81
CA GLY A 120 7.16 -12.46 3.83
C GLY A 120 6.31 -11.49 4.67
N PRO A 121 5.56 -12.01 5.66
CA PRO A 121 4.63 -11.22 6.45
C PRO A 121 5.29 -9.99 7.08
N LEU A 122 4.63 -8.84 6.93
CA LEU A 122 5.00 -7.51 7.40
C LEU A 122 6.25 -6.91 6.77
N GLU A 123 6.85 -7.57 5.78
CA GLU A 123 7.87 -6.95 4.95
C GLU A 123 7.25 -5.94 3.99
N ALA A 124 7.87 -4.77 3.92
CA ALA A 124 7.41 -3.65 3.11
C ALA A 124 8.26 -3.50 1.85
N TRP A 125 7.63 -3.09 0.75
CA TRP A 125 8.33 -2.72 -0.47
C TRP A 125 7.70 -1.50 -1.15
N PHE A 126 8.51 -0.83 -1.97
CA PHE A 126 8.11 0.36 -2.72
C PHE A 126 8.08 0.06 -4.21
N GLU A 127 7.04 0.53 -4.88
CA GLU A 127 6.97 0.54 -6.34
C GLU A 127 6.79 1.98 -6.82
N PRO A 128 7.69 2.48 -7.70
CA PRO A 128 7.67 3.88 -8.14
C PRO A 128 6.50 4.19 -9.08
N GLY A 129 5.92 3.17 -9.69
CA GLY A 129 4.75 3.30 -10.56
C GLY A 129 4.98 2.87 -12.01
N PRO A 130 5.82 3.59 -12.78
CA PRO A 130 5.91 3.40 -14.23
C PRO A 130 6.62 2.11 -14.64
N GLU A 131 7.39 1.49 -13.74
CA GLU A 131 8.11 0.25 -14.01
C GLU A 131 7.15 -0.95 -14.10
N PRO A 132 7.23 -1.76 -15.17
CA PRO A 132 6.45 -2.99 -15.27
C PRO A 132 6.77 -3.96 -14.13
N VAL A 133 5.73 -4.46 -13.48
CA VAL A 133 5.82 -5.41 -12.37
C VAL A 133 4.95 -6.62 -12.63
N PHE A 134 5.48 -7.78 -12.30
CA PHE A 134 4.75 -9.04 -12.18
C PHE A 134 4.82 -9.51 -10.73
N ALA A 135 3.72 -10.06 -10.22
CA ALA A 135 3.66 -10.61 -8.87
C ALA A 135 3.12 -12.04 -8.87
N ALA A 136 3.77 -12.93 -8.13
CA ALA A 136 3.31 -14.28 -7.88
C ALA A 136 3.16 -14.52 -6.37
N ALA A 137 1.96 -14.90 -5.94
CA ALA A 137 1.67 -15.30 -4.56
C ALA A 137 2.23 -16.70 -4.26
N SER A 138 2.15 -17.11 -3.00
CA SER A 138 2.49 -18.47 -2.57
C SER A 138 1.68 -19.51 -3.35
N GLU A 139 2.32 -20.60 -3.75
CA GLU A 139 1.63 -21.72 -4.42
C GLU A 139 0.70 -22.51 -3.48
N THR A 140 0.89 -22.39 -2.15
CA THR A 140 0.29 -23.32 -1.18
C THR A 140 -0.63 -22.66 -0.15
N GLU A 141 -0.59 -21.33 -0.01
CA GLU A 141 -1.40 -20.60 0.97
C GLU A 141 -1.94 -19.28 0.37
N PRO A 142 -3.05 -18.74 0.89
CA PRO A 142 -3.52 -17.42 0.52
C PRO A 142 -2.50 -16.34 0.91
N THR A 143 -2.31 -15.37 0.01
CA THR A 143 -1.42 -14.22 0.24
C THR A 143 -2.23 -12.94 0.18
N ALA A 144 -1.99 -12.02 1.12
CA ALA A 144 -2.57 -10.68 1.05
C ALA A 144 -1.51 -9.62 1.35
N PHE A 145 -1.62 -8.48 0.70
CA PHE A 145 -0.90 -7.27 1.07
C PHE A 145 -1.83 -6.07 1.12
N VAL A 146 -1.50 -5.11 1.98
CA VAL A 146 -2.10 -3.78 1.95
C VAL A 146 -1.13 -2.82 1.24
N ARG A 147 -1.66 -1.86 0.51
CA ARG A 147 -0.86 -0.83 -0.14
C ARG A 147 -1.46 0.55 0.06
N CYS A 148 -0.59 1.54 0.17
CA CYS A 148 -0.95 2.95 0.12
C CYS A 148 -0.21 3.63 -1.04
N MET A 149 -0.94 4.32 -1.89
CA MET A 149 -0.44 4.96 -3.11
C MET A 149 -0.77 6.45 -3.14
N VAL A 150 0.11 7.22 -3.77
CA VAL A 150 -0.16 8.60 -4.19
C VAL A 150 -0.48 8.58 -5.68
N LEU A 151 -1.70 8.95 -6.05
CA LEU A 151 -2.22 8.78 -7.41
C LEU A 151 -2.71 10.11 -8.01
N PRO A 152 -2.77 10.23 -9.34
CA PRO A 152 -3.56 11.23 -10.05
C PRO A 152 -5.03 11.31 -9.61
N GLY A 153 -5.53 12.52 -9.37
CA GLY A 153 -6.92 12.88 -9.06
C GLY A 153 -7.94 12.23 -9.99
N ARG A 154 -7.62 12.19 -11.29
CA ARG A 154 -8.47 11.58 -12.32
C ARG A 154 -8.75 10.08 -12.13
N LEU A 155 -7.97 9.39 -11.28
CA LEU A 155 -8.08 7.95 -11.03
C LEU A 155 -9.03 7.60 -9.88
N ARG A 156 -9.64 8.57 -9.21
CA ARG A 156 -10.63 8.30 -8.15
C ARG A 156 -11.73 7.39 -8.69
N GLY A 157 -12.01 6.29 -7.98
CA GLY A 157 -12.96 5.24 -8.36
C GLY A 157 -12.56 4.39 -9.57
N LYS A 158 -11.34 4.55 -10.11
CA LYS A 158 -10.85 3.84 -11.30
C LYS A 158 -9.62 3.00 -10.99
N SER A 159 -9.32 2.03 -11.86
CA SER A 159 -8.08 1.26 -11.78
C SER A 159 -6.84 2.16 -11.80
N SER A 160 -5.91 1.91 -10.89
CA SER A 160 -4.59 2.55 -10.89
C SER A 160 -3.56 1.77 -11.70
N ILE A 161 -3.91 0.60 -12.26
CA ILE A 161 -3.01 -0.24 -13.06
C ILE A 161 -3.32 -0.20 -14.55
N ARG A 162 -2.29 -0.44 -15.37
CA ARG A 162 -2.40 -0.70 -16.81
C ARG A 162 -1.61 -1.97 -17.15
N TYR A 163 -2.24 -2.92 -17.83
CA TYR A 163 -1.52 -4.10 -18.33
C TYR A 163 -0.58 -3.72 -19.46
N VAL A 164 0.61 -4.33 -19.46
CA VAL A 164 1.62 -4.10 -20.49
C VAL A 164 1.29 -4.88 -21.77
N ARG A 165 0.75 -6.09 -21.61
CA ARG A 165 0.33 -6.94 -22.73
C ARG A 165 -1.18 -6.93 -22.83
N ASP A 166 -1.70 -6.70 -24.02
CA ASP A 166 -3.16 -6.68 -24.25
C ASP A 166 -3.80 -8.03 -23.90
N GLU A 167 -3.10 -9.13 -24.15
CA GLU A 167 -3.54 -10.48 -23.80
C GLU A 167 -3.73 -10.70 -22.28
N ASP A 168 -3.01 -9.97 -21.43
CA ASP A 168 -3.14 -10.11 -19.97
C ASP A 168 -4.43 -9.46 -19.47
N ALA A 169 -5.00 -8.53 -20.23
CA ALA A 169 -6.24 -7.86 -19.86
C ALA A 169 -7.46 -8.80 -19.85
N SER A 170 -7.44 -9.86 -20.68
CA SER A 170 -8.51 -10.84 -20.80
C SER A 170 -8.30 -12.12 -19.97
N LYS A 171 -7.11 -12.31 -19.39
CA LYS A 171 -6.83 -13.46 -18.52
C LYS A 171 -7.66 -13.40 -17.22
N PRO A 172 -8.03 -14.56 -16.64
CA PRO A 172 -8.63 -14.59 -15.32
C PRO A 172 -7.72 -13.89 -14.31
N LYS A 173 -8.30 -12.97 -13.53
CA LYS A 173 -7.60 -12.23 -12.47
C LYS A 173 -8.00 -12.87 -11.15
N PRO A 174 -7.18 -13.80 -10.61
CA PRO A 174 -7.54 -14.51 -9.39
C PRO A 174 -7.57 -13.61 -8.16
N GLN A 175 -6.95 -12.43 -8.23
CA GLN A 175 -6.86 -11.49 -7.13
C GLN A 175 -8.13 -10.64 -6.96
N SER A 176 -8.49 -10.36 -5.70
CA SER A 176 -9.56 -9.44 -5.33
C SER A 176 -9.00 -8.17 -4.68
N TYR A 177 -9.73 -7.07 -4.81
CA TYR A 177 -9.36 -5.77 -4.28
C TYR A 177 -10.42 -5.26 -3.30
N THR A 178 -9.98 -4.85 -2.11
CA THR A 178 -10.80 -4.11 -1.15
C THR A 178 -10.25 -2.71 -1.00
N VAL A 179 -10.96 -1.71 -1.51
CA VAL A 179 -10.56 -0.30 -1.39
C VAL A 179 -11.16 0.27 -0.11
N PHE A 180 -10.30 0.76 0.80
CA PHE A 180 -10.73 1.36 2.07
C PHE A 180 -10.74 2.88 2.00
N VAL A 181 -9.71 3.47 1.39
CA VAL A 181 -9.55 4.92 1.26
C VAL A 181 -9.27 5.25 -0.20
N ASP A 182 -9.99 6.24 -0.74
CA ASP A 182 -9.77 6.80 -2.07
C ASP A 182 -10.17 8.28 -2.09
N GLU A 183 -9.32 9.09 -1.47
CA GLU A 183 -9.62 10.47 -1.08
C GLU A 183 -8.56 11.45 -1.60
N PRO A 184 -8.90 12.76 -1.74
CA PRO A 184 -7.91 13.80 -2.00
C PRO A 184 -6.76 13.78 -1.00
N LEU A 185 -5.54 13.86 -1.52
CA LEU A 185 -4.34 14.04 -0.73
C LEU A 185 -4.15 15.53 -0.46
N GLU A 186 -4.41 15.94 0.77
CA GLU A 186 -4.14 17.30 1.26
C GLU A 186 -2.74 17.39 1.85
N ASP A 187 -2.23 18.60 2.01
CA ASP A 187 -1.04 18.82 2.83
C ASP A 187 -1.36 18.57 4.31
N PRO A 188 -0.36 18.19 5.13
CA PRO A 188 -0.52 18.00 6.57
C PRO A 188 -1.10 19.22 7.29
#